data_AF-R4U6W0-F1
#
_entry.id   AF-R4U6W0-F1
#
_cell.length_a   1.000
_cell.length_b   1.000
_cell.length_c   1.000
_cell.angle_alpha   90.00
_cell.angle_beta   90.00
_cell.angle_gamma   90.00
#
_symmetry.space_group_name_H-M   'P 1'
#
loop_
_entity.id
_entity.type
_entity.pdbx_description
1 polymer ?
#
loop_
_entity_poly.entity_id
_entity_poly.type
_entity_poly.pdbx_seq_one_letter_code
_entity_poly.pdbx_strand_id
1 'polypeptide(L)'
;MKKINKLIKKFNLKYKNKLYLWINLCNNNDKQIILYLKTLDNKKSYSDSSIPLIYNSKTGCINMEIKNINLVLTLIKIIKEINFYCTN
;
A
#
# COMPACT_ATOMS: atom_id res chain seq x y z
N MET A 1 -6.08 -11.50 7.56
CA MET A 1 -7.03 -10.45 7.11
C MET A 1 -7.46 -9.37 8.12
N LYS A 2 -8.02 -9.65 9.31
CA LYS A 2 -8.54 -8.61 10.24
C LYS A 2 -7.53 -7.50 10.59
N LYS A 3 -6.26 -7.85 10.82
CA LYS A 3 -5.17 -6.92 11.18
C LYS A 3 -4.78 -6.00 10.02
N ILE A 4 -4.69 -6.53 8.80
CA ILE A 4 -4.40 -5.77 7.57
C ILE A 4 -5.48 -4.69 7.35
N ASN A 5 -6.76 -5.06 7.43
CA ASN A 5 -7.87 -4.12 7.28
C ASN A 5 -7.83 -2.98 8.30
N LYS A 6 -7.45 -3.27 9.56
CA LYS A 6 -7.28 -2.25 10.59
C LYS A 6 -6.16 -1.26 10.25
N LEU A 7 -5.05 -1.73 9.69
CA LEU A 7 -3.94 -0.88 9.28
C LEU A 7 -4.30 -0.01 8.07
N ILE A 8 -4.96 -0.57 7.06
CA ILE A 8 -5.45 0.18 5.89
C ILE A 8 -6.43 1.27 6.34
N LYS A 9 -7.39 0.94 7.23
CA LYS A 9 -8.34 1.91 7.77
C LYS A 9 -7.64 3.04 8.52
N LYS A 10 -6.64 2.74 9.35
CA LYS A 10 -5.83 3.75 10.04
C LYS A 10 -5.06 4.63 9.06
N PHE A 11 -4.46 4.05 8.03
CA PHE A 11 -3.78 4.81 6.97
C PHE A 11 -4.75 5.77 6.29
N ASN A 12 -5.89 5.27 5.81
CA ASN A 12 -6.87 6.09 5.08
C ASN A 12 -7.47 7.19 5.96
N LEU A 13 -7.63 6.97 7.26
CA LEU A 13 -8.03 8.02 8.20
C LEU A 13 -6.94 9.10 8.35
N LYS A 14 -5.68 8.70 8.48
CA LYS A 14 -4.55 9.62 8.66
C LYS A 14 -4.30 10.49 7.42
N TYR A 15 -4.48 9.92 6.23
CA TYR A 15 -4.19 10.60 4.96
C TYR A 15 -5.45 11.00 4.16
N LYS A 16 -6.64 10.96 4.77
CA LYS A 16 -7.96 11.14 4.13
C LYS A 16 -8.08 12.31 3.15
N ASN A 17 -7.35 13.40 3.38
CA ASN A 17 -7.42 14.61 2.56
C ASN A 17 -6.34 14.68 1.46
N LYS A 18 -5.54 13.62 1.30
CA LYS A 18 -4.37 13.61 0.41
C LYS A 18 -4.22 12.28 -0.35
N LEU A 19 -4.39 11.15 0.34
CA LEU A 19 -4.10 9.82 -0.18
C LEU A 19 -5.13 8.78 0.28
N TYR A 20 -5.40 7.83 -0.60
CA TYR A 20 -6.11 6.59 -0.30
C TYR A 20 -5.25 5.40 -0.70
N LEU A 21 -5.13 4.44 0.22
CA LEU A 21 -4.45 3.18 -0.01
C LEU A 21 -5.48 2.11 -0.39
N TRP A 22 -5.31 1.58 -1.60
CA TRP A 22 -5.99 0.39 -2.07
C TRP A 22 -4.96 -0.73 -2.29
N ILE A 23 -5.35 -1.96 -2.00
CA ILE A 23 -4.45 -3.12 -2.08
C ILE A 23 -5.14 -4.15 -2.95
N ASN A 24 -4.44 -4.57 -4.01
CA ASN A 24 -4.85 -5.74 -4.78
C ASN A 24 -3.85 -6.86 -4.51
N LEU A 25 -4.34 -7.96 -3.95
CA LEU A 25 -3.53 -9.15 -3.71
C LEU A 25 -3.61 -10.02 -4.96
N CYS A 26 -2.68 -9.83 -5.89
CA CYS A 26 -2.56 -10.74 -7.03
C CYS A 26 -1.85 -12.01 -6.56
N ASN A 27 -2.55 -13.13 -6.63
CA ASN A 27 -2.04 -14.45 -6.28
C ASN A 27 -1.24 -15.05 -7.45
N ASN A 28 -0.31 -14.29 -8.01
CA ASN A 28 0.56 -14.77 -9.09
C ASN A 28 1.82 -15.40 -8.49
N ASN A 29 2.29 -16.46 -9.14
CA ASN A 29 3.44 -17.30 -8.78
C ASN A 29 4.72 -16.55 -8.35
N ASP A 30 4.82 -15.25 -8.62
CA ASP A 30 5.97 -14.39 -8.31
C ASP A 30 5.94 -13.73 -6.92
N LYS A 31 4.93 -14.01 -6.07
CA LYS A 31 4.84 -13.47 -4.70
C LYS A 31 5.00 -11.93 -4.65
N GLN A 32 4.42 -11.22 -5.62
CA GLN A 32 4.48 -9.76 -5.67
C GLN A 32 3.20 -9.17 -5.06
N ILE A 33 3.37 -8.20 -4.16
CA ILE A 33 2.25 -7.42 -3.60
C ILE A 33 2.23 -6.08 -4.33
N ILE A 34 1.12 -5.76 -4.97
CA ILE A 34 0.92 -4.47 -5.65
C ILE A 34 0.00 -3.60 -4.79
N LEU A 35 0.54 -2.49 -4.29
CA LEU A 35 -0.26 -1.47 -3.63
C LEU A 35 -0.55 -0.35 -4.62
N TYR A 36 -1.78 0.17 -4.58
CA TYR A 36 -2.17 1.32 -5.35
C TYR A 36 -2.41 2.49 -4.40
N LEU A 37 -1.55 3.51 -4.51
CA LEU A 37 -1.78 4.80 -3.87
C LEU A 37 -2.56 5.69 -4.83
N LYS A 38 -3.78 6.05 -4.45
CA LYS A 38 -4.58 7.05 -5.17
C LYS A 38 -4.46 8.41 -4.48
N THR A 39 -4.18 9.45 -5.25
CA THR A 39 -4.17 10.83 -4.78
C THR A 39 -5.57 11.45 -4.85
N LEU A 40 -5.88 12.33 -3.92
CA LEU A 40 -7.09 13.14 -4.00
C LEU A 40 -6.90 14.23 -5.07
N ASP A 41 -7.77 14.27 -6.07
CA ASP A 41 -7.81 15.31 -7.09
C ASP A 41 -8.49 16.59 -6.59
N ASN A 42 -8.47 17.63 -7.43
CA ASN A 42 -9.09 18.93 -7.11
C ASN A 42 -10.63 18.86 -7.00
N LYS A 43 -11.26 17.79 -7.50
CA LYS A 43 -12.70 17.52 -7.36
C LYS A 43 -13.01 16.69 -6.11
N LYS A 44 -12.04 16.52 -5.20
CA LYS A 44 -12.13 15.67 -4.00
C LYS A 44 -12.48 14.22 -4.32
N SER A 45 -12.14 13.77 -5.51
CA SER A 45 -12.25 12.39 -5.96
C SER A 45 -10.86 11.76 -5.99
N TYR A 46 -10.76 10.48 -5.73
CA TYR A 46 -9.46 9.80 -5.81
C TYR A 46 -9.16 9.49 -7.28
N SER A 47 -8.07 10.06 -7.81
CA SER A 47 -7.69 9.88 -9.21
C SER A 47 -7.36 8.42 -9.52
N ASP A 48 -7.66 7.98 -10.74
CA ASP A 48 -7.29 6.63 -11.22
C ASP A 48 -5.80 6.48 -11.56
N SER A 49 -5.08 7.59 -11.69
CA SER A 49 -3.62 7.64 -11.71
C SER A 49 -3.10 7.09 -10.39
N SER A 50 -2.77 5.81 -10.38
CA SER A 50 -2.29 5.09 -9.22
C SER A 50 -0.80 4.89 -9.34
N ILE A 51 -0.07 5.15 -8.26
CA ILE A 51 1.36 4.82 -8.19
C ILE A 51 1.42 3.36 -7.72
N PRO A 52 1.82 2.40 -8.58
CA PRO A 52 2.00 1.03 -8.14
C PRO A 52 3.24 0.95 -7.26
N LEU A 53 3.05 0.59 -6.00
CA LEU A 53 4.17 0.15 -5.16
C LEU A 53 4.28 -1.35 -5.31
N ILE A 54 5.30 -1.76 -6.05
CA ILE A 54 5.61 -3.17 -6.25
C ILE A 54 6.54 -3.58 -5.11
N TYR A 55 6.02 -4.41 -4.22
CA TYR A 55 6.83 -5.09 -3.23
C TYR A 55 7.29 -6.42 -3.79
N ASN A 56 8.61 -6.60 -3.85
CA ASN A 56 9.23 -7.87 -4.17
C ASN A 56 9.48 -8.64 -2.86
N SER A 57 8.72 -9.69 -2.60
CA SER A 57 8.89 -10.50 -1.38
C SER A 57 10.19 -11.30 -1.34
N LYS A 58 10.82 -11.58 -2.49
CA LYS A 58 12.10 -12.30 -2.59
C LYS A 58 13.27 -11.43 -2.14
N THR A 59 13.26 -10.13 -2.45
CA THR A 59 14.33 -9.19 -2.07
C THR A 59 13.97 -8.28 -0.91
N GLY A 60 12.69 -8.19 -0.55
CA GLY A 60 12.18 -7.26 0.45
C GLY A 60 12.16 -5.79 0.01
N CYS A 61 12.47 -5.50 -1.26
CA CYS A 61 12.58 -4.15 -1.78
C CYS A 61 11.22 -3.55 -2.18
N ILE A 62 11.07 -2.24 -1.99
CA ILE A 62 9.97 -1.42 -2.49
C ILE A 62 10.60 -0.31 -3.31
N ASN A 63 10.23 -0.20 -4.59
CA ASN A 63 10.65 0.94 -5.40
C ASN A 63 9.62 2.08 -5.27
N MET A 64 10.02 3.20 -4.68
CA MET A 64 9.16 4.37 -4.50
C MET A 64 10.01 5.63 -4.45
N GLU A 65 9.55 6.68 -5.14
CA GLU A 65 10.15 8.01 -5.01
C GLU A 65 9.82 8.58 -3.62
N ILE A 66 10.84 8.74 -2.77
CA ILE A 66 10.67 9.09 -1.36
C ILE A 66 10.36 10.60 -1.24
N LYS A 67 9.12 10.94 -0.88
CA LYS A 67 8.73 12.31 -0.52
C LYS A 67 8.32 12.46 0.96
N ASN A 68 8.13 11.36 1.68
CA ASN A 68 7.76 11.38 3.10
C ASN A 68 8.12 10.06 3.82
N ILE A 69 9.06 10.09 4.76
CA ILE A 69 9.56 8.89 5.46
C ILE A 69 8.51 8.23 6.36
N ASN A 70 7.59 9.00 6.95
CA ASN A 70 6.51 8.46 7.78
C ASN A 70 5.48 7.67 6.96
N LEU A 71 5.27 8.08 5.72
CA LEU A 71 4.45 7.34 4.75
C LEU A 71 5.10 5.98 4.44
N VAL A 72 6.39 5.99 4.11
CA VAL A 72 7.19 4.79 3.81
C VAL A 72 7.12 3.78 4.96
N LEU A 73 7.38 4.21 6.20
CA LEU A 73 7.36 3.33 7.37
C LEU A 73 5.98 2.71 7.62
N THR A 74 4.90 3.45 7.34
CA THR A 74 3.53 2.93 7.48
C THR A 74 3.24 1.88 6.41
N LEU A 75 3.66 2.12 5.16
CA LEU A 75 3.51 1.18 4.05
C LEU A 75 4.31 -0.10 4.29
N ILE A 76 5.55 -0.01 4.77
CA ILE A 76 6.38 -1.18 5.14
C ILE A 76 5.67 -2.05 6.18
N LYS A 77 5.06 -1.45 7.21
CA LYS A 77 4.32 -2.20 8.24
C LYS A 77 3.13 -2.96 7.62
N ILE A 78 2.39 -2.32 6.72
CA ILE A 78 1.25 -2.95 6.03
C ILE A 78 1.72 -4.12 5.16
N ILE A 79 2.78 -3.90 4.38
CA ILE A 79 3.37 -4.91 3.49
C ILE A 79 3.85 -6.13 4.26
N LYS A 80 4.55 -5.94 5.39
CA LYS A 80 5.03 -7.05 6.23
C LYS A 80 3.88 -7.93 6.72
N GLU A 81 2.76 -7.33 7.13
CA GLU A 81 1.57 -8.07 7.58
C GLU A 81 0.87 -8.80 6.46
N ILE A 82 0.85 -8.23 5.25
CA ILE A 82 0.31 -8.89 4.06
C ILE A 82 1.20 -10.08 3.69
N ASN A 83 2.52 -9.87 3.63
CA ASN A 83 3.46 -10.93 3.28
C ASN A 83 3.35 -12.10 4.26
N PHE A 84 3.30 -11.83 5.57
CA PHE A 84 3.06 -12.85 6.59
C PHE A 84 1.77 -13.65 6.36
N TYR A 85 0.69 -12.98 5.93
CA TYR A 85 -0.60 -13.62 5.63
C TYR A 85 -0.60 -14.39 4.30
N CYS A 86 0.20 -13.97 3.31
CA CYS A 86 0.31 -14.68 2.03
C CYS A 86 1.23 -15.90 2.12
N THR A 87 2.13 -15.96 3.11
CA THR A 87 3.07 -17.08 3.30
C THR A 87 2.64 -18.11 4.34
N ASN A 88 1.61 -17.84 5.16
CA ASN A 88 1.06 -18.75 6.18
C ASN A 88 -0.45 -18.85 6.05
#